data_AF-A0A926Z6R8-F1
#
_entry.id   AF-A0A926Z6R8-F1
#
_cell.length_a   1.000
_cell.length_b   1.000
_cell.length_c   1.000
_cell.angle_alpha   90.00
_cell.angle_beta   90.00
_cell.angle_gamma   90.00
#
_symmetry.space_group_name_H-M   'P 1'
#
loop_
_entity.id
_entity.type
_entity.pdbx_description
1 polymer ?
#
loop_
_entity_poly.entity_id
_entity_poly.type
_entity_poly.pdbx_seq_one_letter_code
_entity_poly.pdbx_strand_id
1 'polypeptide(L)' 'MLSQRRFTIIYYSWRPASPDAGDDLVIDCAMNAGVTVITSNLRDFQNAKESLGLQVMTPAQLIIKLASIGTAP' A
#
# COMPACT_ATOMS: atom_id res chain seq x y z
N MET A 1 -27.12 25.69 8.03
CA MET A 1 -25.80 25.52 7.40
C MET A 1 -25.70 24.39 6.36
N LEU A 2 -26.73 23.54 6.16
CA LEU A 2 -26.71 22.46 5.14
C LEU A 2 -27.57 22.76 3.88
N SER A 3 -28.20 23.93 3.78
CA SER A 3 -29.14 24.26 2.69
C SER A 3 -28.50 24.53 1.33
N GLN A 4 -27.17 24.56 1.22
CA GLN A 4 -26.46 24.96 0.00
C GLN A 4 -25.37 23.94 -0.39
N ARG A 5 -25.72 22.65 -0.48
CA ARG A 5 -24.83 21.67 -1.12
C ARG A 5 -25.29 21.42 -2.55
N ARG A 6 -24.44 21.76 -3.52
CA ARG A 6 -24.60 21.41 -4.92
C ARG A 6 -23.66 20.25 -5.22
N PHE A 7 -24.18 19.16 -5.77
CA PHE A 7 -23.35 18.03 -6.19
C PHE A 7 -22.51 18.44 -7.41
N THR A 8 -21.20 18.20 -7.31
CA THR A 8 -20.24 18.42 -8.40
C THR A 8 -19.92 17.09 -9.05
N ILE A 9 -19.88 17.07 -10.39
CA ILE A 9 -19.52 15.90 -11.17
C ILE A 9 -18.00 15.71 -11.11
N ILE A 10 -17.55 14.53 -10.69
CA ILE A 10 -16.14 14.14 -10.66
C ILE A 10 -15.81 13.51 -12.02
N TYR A 11 -15.00 14.18 -12.83
CA TYR A 11 -14.61 13.71 -14.17
C TYR A 11 -13.42 12.75 -14.16
N TYR A 12 -12.55 12.86 -13.16
CA TYR A 12 -11.40 11.98 -12.98
C TYR A 12 -11.30 11.62 -11.49
N SER A 13 -11.31 10.32 -11.19
CA SER A 13 -10.96 9.81 -9.88
C SER A 13 -9.57 9.20 -9.99
N TRP A 14 -8.57 9.87 -9.42
CA TRP A 14 -7.23 9.29 -9.34
C TRP A 14 -7.30 8.09 -8.39
N ARG A 15 -6.86 6.94 -8.90
CA ARG A 15 -7.06 5.59 -8.38
C ARG A 15 -6.32 5.40 -7.05
N PRO A 16 -6.99 5.31 -5.90
CA PRO A 16 -6.27 4.93 -4.71
C PRO A 16 -6.05 3.42 -4.79
N ALA A 17 -4.78 3.03 -4.85
CA ALA A 17 -4.37 1.63 -4.84
C ALA A 17 -4.54 1.00 -3.45
N SER A 18 -4.99 1.81 -2.49
CA SER A 18 -5.48 1.45 -1.16
C SER A 18 -6.90 2.00 -0.91
N PRO A 19 -7.72 1.41 -0.02
CA PRO A 19 -8.91 2.06 0.51
C PRO A 19 -8.64 3.40 1.22
N ASP A 20 -7.43 3.57 1.77
CA ASP A 20 -6.96 4.82 2.36
C ASP A 20 -6.12 5.59 1.35
N ALA A 21 -6.56 6.81 0.98
CA ALA A 21 -5.84 7.67 0.05
C ALA A 21 -4.46 8.12 0.58
N GLY A 22 -4.23 8.06 1.90
CA GLY A 22 -2.93 8.35 2.49
C GLY A 22 -1.84 7.33 2.13
N ASP A 23 -2.22 6.09 1.84
CA ASP A 23 -1.27 5.01 1.55
C ASP A 23 -0.67 5.11 0.15
N ASP A 24 -1.31 5.83 -0.77
CA ASP A 24 -0.86 5.95 -2.16
C ASP A 24 0.57 6.50 -2.24
N LEU A 25 0.94 7.43 -1.36
CA LEU A 25 2.30 7.96 -1.28
C LEU A 25 3.34 6.89 -0.92
N VAL A 26 2.96 5.93 -0.06
CA VAL A 26 3.82 4.81 0.34
C VAL A 26 3.93 3.80 -0.79
N ILE A 27 2.81 3.52 -1.47
CA ILE A 27 2.75 2.63 -2.63
C ILE A 27 3.64 3.20 -3.75
N ASP A 28 3.48 4.47 -4.10
CA ASP A 28 4.27 5.15 -5.12
C ASP A 28 5.76 5.13 -4.79
N CYS A 29 6.12 5.45 -3.55
CA CYS A 29 7.51 5.40 -3.09
C CYS A 29 8.11 3.99 -3.25
N ALA A 30 7.38 2.97 -2.79
CA ALA A 30 7.85 1.59 -2.83
C ALA A 30 7.99 1.07 -4.27
N MET A 31 7.02 1.37 -5.13
CA MET A 31 7.06 1.01 -6.56
C MET A 31 8.23 1.69 -7.27
N ASN A 32 8.44 2.99 -7.04
CA ASN A 32 9.54 3.75 -7.66
C ASN A 32 10.91 3.29 -7.17
N ALA A 33 11.04 2.92 -5.90
CA ALA A 33 12.29 2.44 -5.32
C ALA A 33 12.53 0.94 -5.53
N GLY A 34 11.52 0.18 -5.97
CA GLY A 34 11.61 -1.28 -6.12
C GLY A 34 11.78 -2.03 -4.79
N VAL A 35 11.20 -1.50 -3.70
CA VAL A 35 11.37 -2.04 -2.34
C VAL A 35 10.09 -2.70 -1.82
N THR A 36 10.24 -3.58 -0.82
CA THR A 36 9.11 -4.18 -0.10
C THR A 36 8.60 -3.25 0.99
N VAL A 37 7.27 -3.05 1.05
CA VAL A 37 6.61 -2.37 2.18
C VAL A 37 6.52 -3.32 3.37
N ILE A 38 6.95 -2.85 4.54
CA ILE A 38 6.81 -3.59 5.80
C ILE A 38 5.73 -2.91 6.65
N THR A 39 4.62 -3.59 6.89
CA THR A 39 3.48 -3.04 7.65
C THR A 39 2.69 -4.12 8.38
N SER A 40 2.10 -3.77 9.52
CA SER A 40 1.14 -4.63 10.21
C SER A 40 -0.26 -4.58 9.57
N ASN A 41 -0.54 -3.57 8.75
CA ASN A 41 -1.82 -3.39 8.09
C ASN A 41 -1.76 -3.86 6.62
N LEU A 42 -1.79 -5.18 6.42
CA LEU A 42 -1.73 -5.74 5.06
C LEU A 42 -2.99 -5.45 4.24
N ARG A 43 -4.13 -5.25 4.91
CA ARG A 43 -5.44 -5.12 4.27
C ARG A 43 -5.47 -3.98 3.27
N ASP A 44 -4.90 -2.84 3.66
CA ASP A 44 -5.01 -1.61 2.89
C ASP A 44 -4.13 -1.66 1.63
N PHE A 45 -3.10 -2.49 1.62
CA PHE A 45 -2.22 -2.69 0.45
C PHE A 45 -2.61 -3.89 -0.42
N GLN A 46 -3.71 -4.60 -0.15
CA GLN A 46 -4.15 -5.77 -0.94
C GLN A 46 -4.37 -5.40 -2.41
N ASN A 47 -5.09 -4.31 -2.67
CA ASN A 47 -5.38 -3.85 -4.01
C ASN A 47 -4.09 -3.50 -4.77
N ALA A 48 -3.14 -2.80 -4.14
CA ALA A 48 -1.83 -2.49 -4.72
C ALA A 48 -1.00 -3.76 -5.00
N LYS A 49 -1.04 -4.74 -4.10
CA LYS A 49 -0.37 -6.03 -4.28
C LYS A 49 -0.92 -6.77 -5.51
N GLU A 50 -2.23 -6.83 -5.65
CA GLU A 50 -2.89 -7.55 -6.75
C GLU A 50 -2.78 -6.82 -8.09
N SER A 51 -2.94 -5.50 -8.10
CA SER A 51 -3.01 -4.71 -9.34
C SER A 51 -1.66 -4.19 -9.82
N LEU A 52 -0.71 -3.92 -8.91
CA LEU A 52 0.60 -3.34 -9.23
C LEU A 52 1.76 -4.29 -8.95
N GLY A 53 1.52 -5.44 -8.33
CA GLY A 53 2.59 -6.36 -7.93
C GLY A 53 3.41 -5.88 -6.73
N LEU A 54 2.88 -4.96 -5.93
CA LEU A 54 3.55 -4.41 -4.75
C LEU A 54 3.90 -5.54 -3.76
N GLN A 55 5.16 -5.63 -3.37
CA GLN A 55 5.57 -6.57 -2.32
C GLN A 55 5.31 -5.97 -0.95
N VAL A 56 4.51 -6.67 -0.15
CA VAL A 56 4.14 -6.25 1.21
C VAL A 56 4.24 -7.44 2.16
N MET A 57 4.85 -7.24 3.33
CA MET A 57 4.92 -8.25 4.38
C MET A 57 4.85 -7.63 5.78
N THR A 58 4.56 -8.46 6.78
CA THR A 58 4.55 -8.01 8.17
C THR A 58 5.96 -7.92 8.75
N PRO A 59 6.17 -7.13 9.82
CA PRO A 59 7.43 -7.12 10.55
C PRO A 59 7.87 -8.52 11.03
N ALA A 60 6.92 -9.37 11.46
CA ALA A 60 7.20 -10.74 11.86
C ALA A 60 7.71 -11.60 10.70
N GLN A 61 7.11 -11.46 9.51
CA GLN A 61 7.57 -12.14 8.30
C GLN A 61 8.98 -11.69 7.90
N LEU A 62 9.31 -10.41 8.05
CA LEU A 62 10.66 -9.91 7.80
C LEU A 62 11.69 -10.57 8.73
N ILE A 63 11.41 -10.64 10.04
CA ILE A 63 12.33 -11.26 11.00
C ILE A 63 12.59 -12.73 10.65
N ILE A 64 11.53 -13.49 10.31
CA ILE A 64 11.66 -14.89 9.89
C ILE A 64 12.53 -14.99 8.63
N LYS A 65 12.29 -14.11 7.64
CA LYS A 65 13.07 -14.07 6.40
C LYS A 65 14.55 -13.77 6.66
N LEU A 66 14.86 -12.80 7.52
CA LEU A 66 16.24 -12.47 7.89
C LEU A 66 16.93 -13.60 8.65
N ALA A 67 16.22 -14.26 9.58
CA ALA A 67 16.74 -15.42 10.31
C ALA A 67 17.11 -16.57 9.36
N SER A 68 16.29 -16.82 8.33
CA SER A 68 16.57 -17.85 7.33
C SER A 68 17.79 -17.56 6.44
N ILE A 69 18.13 -16.28 6.26
CA ILE A 69 19.32 -15.85 5.50
C ILE A 69 20.60 -16.07 6.33
N GLY A 70 20.53 -15.86 7.65
CA GLY A 70 21.67 -16.06 8.56
C GLY A 70 22.00 -17.53 8.85
N THR A 71 21.22 -18.48 8.34
CA THR A 71 21.41 -19.93 8.56
C THR A 71 21.93 -20.68 7.33
N ALA A 72 22.27 -19.98 6.23
CA ALA A 72 22.98 -20.60 5.12
C ALA A 72 24.48 -20.76 5.48
N PRO A 73 25.09 -21.95 5.27
CA PRO A 73 26.53 -22.16 5.49
C PRO A 73 27.41 -21.33 4.56
#